data_AF-A0A957KC30-F1
#
_entry.id   AF-A0A957KC30-F1
#
_cell.length_a   1.000
_cell.length_b   1.000
_cell.length_c   1.000
_cell.angle_alpha   90.00
_cell.angle_beta   90.00
_cell.angle_gamma   90.00
#
_symmetry.space_group_name_H-M   'P 1'
#
loop_
_entity.id
_entity.type
_entity.pdbx_description
1 polymer ?
#
loop_
_entity_poly.entity_id
_entity_poly.type
_entity_poly.pdbx_seq_one_letter_code
_entity_poly.pdbx_strand_id
1 'polypeptide(L)'
;MLRDNKLRQGAAVWTSDGHNIGDAIRLYHRQKDIDPGLKLYGSYLALLSIQFGGATYIPTDFIHSYDPADNKLFLSVTFEDIVTETWNRTPTFIAHGQTTTEALA
;
A
#
# COMPACT_ATOMS: atom_id res chain seq x y z
N MET A 1 4.19 11.20 -7.60
CA MET A 1 4.12 10.00 -8.47
C MET A 1 2.73 9.37 -8.53
N LEU A 2 2.19 8.85 -7.42
CA LEU A 2 0.84 8.22 -7.40
C LEU A 2 -0.30 9.20 -7.69
N ARG A 3 -0.26 10.40 -7.08
CA ARG A 3 -1.25 11.46 -7.30
C ARG A 3 -1.20 12.02 -8.72
N ASP A 4 -0.01 12.13 -9.30
CA ASP A 4 0.19 12.69 -10.64
C ASP A 4 -0.36 11.78 -11.73
N ASN A 5 -0.29 10.45 -11.52
CA ASN A 5 -0.77 9.45 -12.47
C ASN A 5 -2.22 9.01 -12.21
N LYS A 6 -2.93 9.62 -11.25
CA LYS A 6 -4.31 9.29 -10.87
C LYS A 6 -4.52 7.78 -10.66
N LEU A 7 -3.82 7.22 -9.66
CA LEU A 7 -4.03 5.84 -9.24
C LEU A 7 -5.53 5.56 -9.08
N ARG A 8 -6.05 4.60 -9.85
CA ARG A 8 -7.47 4.25 -9.83
C ARG A 8 -7.76 3.21 -8.77
N GLN A 9 -8.96 3.24 -8.23
CA GLN A 9 -9.46 2.17 -7.38
C GLN A 9 -9.49 0.84 -8.15
N GLY A 10 -9.12 -0.25 -7.48
CA GLY A 10 -9.06 -1.58 -8.09
C GLY A 10 -7.83 -1.83 -8.95
N ALA A 11 -6.80 -0.98 -8.87
CA ALA A 11 -5.53 -1.26 -9.53
C ALA A 11 -4.87 -2.51 -8.94
N ALA A 12 -4.54 -3.47 -9.79
CA ALA A 12 -3.89 -4.71 -9.38
C ALA A 12 -2.46 -4.41 -8.94
N VAL A 13 -2.06 -4.88 -7.76
CA VAL A 13 -0.76 -4.59 -7.17
C VAL A 13 0.16 -5.79 -7.31
N TRP A 14 1.34 -5.55 -7.87
CA TRP A 14 2.34 -6.55 -8.20
C TRP A 14 3.65 -6.26 -7.49
N THR A 15 4.24 -7.28 -6.88
CA THR A 15 5.59 -7.21 -6.29
C THR A 15 6.66 -7.29 -7.37
N SER A 16 7.89 -6.91 -7.01
CA SER A 16 9.06 -6.93 -7.90
C SER A 16 9.44 -8.33 -8.40
N ASP A 17 9.11 -9.37 -7.62
CA ASP A 17 9.27 -10.78 -7.97
C ASP A 17 8.04 -11.36 -8.72
N GLY A 18 7.08 -10.51 -9.12
CA GLY A 18 6.01 -10.88 -10.04
C GLY A 18 4.77 -11.49 -9.40
N HIS A 19 4.56 -11.34 -8.09
CA HIS A 19 3.35 -11.81 -7.43
C HIS A 19 2.27 -10.71 -7.43
N ASN A 20 1.06 -11.06 -7.89
CA ASN A 20 -0.12 -10.22 -7.67
C ASN A 20 -0.61 -10.41 -6.23
N ILE A 21 -0.62 -9.35 -5.43
CA ILE A 21 -0.93 -9.39 -4.00
C ILE A 21 -2.32 -8.83 -3.65
N GLY A 22 -3.08 -8.35 -4.64
CA GLY A 22 -4.44 -7.84 -4.45
C GLY A 22 -4.68 -6.49 -5.12
N ASP A 23 -5.83 -5.89 -4.81
CA ASP A 23 -6.32 -4.70 -5.49
C ASP A 23 -6.30 -3.47 -4.58
N ALA A 24 -5.84 -2.34 -5.12
CA ALA A 24 -5.75 -1.06 -4.41
C ALA A 24 -7.13 -0.49 -4.06
N ILE A 25 -7.34 -0.11 -2.81
CA ILE A 25 -8.64 0.37 -2.31
C ILE A 25 -8.62 1.85 -1.95
N ARG A 26 -7.67 2.26 -1.11
CA ARG A 26 -7.57 3.63 -0.57
C ARG A 26 -6.21 3.90 0.05
N LEU A 27 -5.92 5.18 0.27
CA LEU A 27 -4.73 5.61 1.01
C LEU A 27 -5.10 6.01 2.45
N TYR A 28 -4.19 5.69 3.36
CA TYR A 28 -4.21 6.10 4.75
C TYR A 28 -2.98 6.97 5.02
N HIS A 29 -3.20 8.19 5.48
CA HIS A 29 -2.15 9.14 5.83
C HIS A 29 -2.06 9.28 7.33
N ARG A 30 -0.90 8.95 7.88
CA ARG A 30 -0.57 9.12 9.29
C ARG A 30 -0.58 10.61 9.64
N GLN A 31 -1.22 10.97 10.75
CA GLN A 31 -1.34 12.38 11.17
C GLN A 31 -0.16 12.89 12.01
N LYS A 32 0.60 12.01 12.67
CA LYS A 32 1.73 12.35 13.57
C LYS A 32 2.82 11.27 13.52
N ASP A 33 4.05 11.60 13.92
CA ASP A 33 5.15 10.65 14.16
C ASP A 33 5.60 9.85 12.92
N ILE A 34 6.18 10.55 11.93
CA ILE A 34 6.82 9.91 10.77
C ILE A 34 8.31 9.70 11.09
N ASP A 35 8.72 8.43 11.14
CA ASP A 35 10.10 8.02 11.32
C ASP A 35 10.34 6.71 10.54
N PRO A 36 10.89 6.80 9.31
CA PRO A 36 11.19 5.61 8.52
C PRO A 36 12.21 4.67 9.18
N GLY A 37 13.12 5.19 10.02
CA GLY A 37 14.08 4.39 10.76
C GLY A 37 13.41 3.48 11.80
N LEU A 38 12.23 3.89 12.28
CA LEU A 38 11.34 3.09 13.12
C LEU A 38 10.19 2.43 12.34
N LYS A 39 10.25 2.43 11.00
CA LYS A 39 9.21 1.91 10.09
C LYS A 39 7.84 2.58 10.29
N LEU A 40 7.84 3.83 10.76
CA LEU A 40 6.66 4.68 10.89
C LEU A 40 6.48 5.49 9.61
N TYR A 41 6.05 4.82 8.54
CA TYR A 41 5.86 5.47 7.24
C TYR A 41 4.70 6.47 7.27
N GLY A 42 4.80 7.49 6.41
CA GLY A 42 3.83 8.59 6.37
C GLY A 42 2.49 8.21 5.75
N SER A 43 2.50 7.32 4.77
CA SER A 43 1.28 6.89 4.07
C SER A 43 1.32 5.40 3.72
N TYR A 44 0.15 4.77 3.75
CA TYR A 44 -0.03 3.37 3.40
C TYR A 44 -1.16 3.23 2.38
N LEU A 45 -0.92 2.43 1.35
CA LEU A 45 -1.94 1.96 0.42
C LEU A 45 -2.58 0.69 1.00
N ALA A 46 -3.89 0.76 1.25
CA ALA A 46 -4.66 -0.40 1.65
C ALA A 46 -5.11 -1.18 0.41
N LEU A 47 -4.90 -2.49 0.46
CA LEU A 47 -5.26 -3.46 -0.56
C LEU A 47 -6.32 -4.40 -0.02
N LEU A 48 -7.20 -4.88 -0.90
CA LEU A 48 -7.95 -6.11 -0.66
C LEU A 48 -7.14 -7.27 -1.23
N SER A 49 -6.58 -8.09 -0.33
CA SER A 49 -5.74 -9.23 -0.70
C SER A 49 -6.46 -10.55 -0.43
N ILE A 50 -6.68 -11.32 -1.50
CA ILE A 50 -7.16 -12.71 -1.36
C ILE A 50 -6.03 -13.59 -0.82
N GLN A 51 -4.78 -13.36 -1.23
CA GLN A 51 -3.62 -14.15 -0.79
C GLN A 51 -3.36 -14.05 0.71
N PHE A 52 -3.54 -12.86 1.30
CA PHE A 52 -3.40 -12.66 2.74
C PHE A 52 -4.73 -12.78 3.51
N GLY A 53 -5.83 -13.12 2.83
CA GLY A 53 -7.14 -13.33 3.44
C GLY A 53 -7.81 -12.07 4.00
N GLY A 54 -7.45 -10.88 3.51
CA GLY A 54 -8.00 -9.62 4.03
C GLY A 54 -7.25 -8.37 3.58
N ALA A 55 -7.26 -7.36 4.45
CA ALA A 55 -6.60 -6.09 4.18
C ALA A 55 -5.08 -6.23 4.29
N THR A 56 -4.36 -5.62 3.34
CA THR A 56 -2.89 -5.49 3.38
C THR A 56 -2.52 -4.02 3.24
N TYR A 57 -1.52 -3.55 3.97
CA TYR A 57 -1.18 -2.14 4.09
C TYR A 57 0.26 -1.91 3.64
N ILE A 58 0.45 -1.47 2.40
CA ILE A 58 1.76 -1.26 1.80
C ILE A 58 2.19 0.18 1.99
N PRO A 59 3.35 0.48 2.61
CA PRO A 59 3.85 1.84 2.68
C PRO A 59 4.10 2.40 1.28
N THR A 60 3.69 3.65 1.04
CA THR A 60 3.80 4.25 -0.31
C THR A 60 5.23 4.43 -0.77
N ASP A 61 6.19 4.44 0.16
CA ASP A 61 7.64 4.47 -0.08
C ASP A 61 8.13 3.28 -0.91
N PHE A 62 7.40 2.16 -0.90
CA PHE A 62 7.73 0.96 -1.68
C PHE A 62 6.94 0.84 -2.99
N ILE A 63 6.23 1.89 -3.39
CA ILE A 63 5.57 1.94 -4.68
C ILE A 63 6.59 2.39 -5.72
N HIS A 64 6.88 1.51 -6.68
CA HIS A 64 7.85 1.77 -7.73
C HIS A 64 7.23 2.52 -8.91
N SER A 65 6.13 2.02 -9.47
CA SER A 65 5.48 2.62 -10.64
C SER A 65 3.99 2.26 -10.72
N TYR A 66 3.24 3.05 -11.49
CA TYR A 66 1.84 2.79 -11.81
C TYR A 66 1.67 2.90 -13.33
N ASP A 67 1.13 1.85 -13.94
CA ASP A 67 0.73 1.81 -15.33
C ASP A 67 -0.80 2.05 -15.44
N PRO A 68 -1.24 3.23 -15.89
CA PRO A 68 -2.65 3.55 -16.06
C PRO A 68 -3.30 2.85 -17.26
N ALA A 69 -2.55 2.34 -18.24
CA ALA A 69 -3.12 1.62 -19.37
C ALA A 69 -3.68 0.27 -18.90
N ASP A 70 -2.89 -0.45 -18.11
CA ASP A 70 -3.22 -1.79 -17.61
C ASP A 70 -3.88 -1.79 -16.23
N ASN A 71 -3.99 -0.63 -15.58
CA ASN A 71 -4.43 -0.51 -14.19
C ASN A 71 -3.56 -1.33 -13.21
N LYS A 72 -2.24 -1.34 -13.42
CA LYS A 72 -1.30 -2.12 -12.61
C LYS A 72 -0.37 -1.22 -11.81
N LEU A 73 -0.23 -1.53 -10.54
CA LEU A 73 0.73 -0.89 -9.64
C LEU A 73 1.88 -1.86 -9.37
N PHE A 74 3.12 -1.39 -9.49
CA PHE A 74 4.31 -2.18 -9.24
C PHE A 74 5.01 -1.69 -7.97
N LEU A 75 5.37 -2.63 -7.11
CA LEU A 75 6.13 -2.40 -5.89
C LEU A 75 7.62 -2.65 -6.11
N SER A 76 8.46 -2.00 -5.32
CA SER A 76 9.92 -2.23 -5.31
C SER A 76 10.34 -3.40 -4.42
N VAL A 77 9.41 -4.02 -3.69
CA VAL A 77 9.64 -5.12 -2.74
C VAL A 77 9.18 -6.46 -3.29
N THR A 78 9.65 -7.55 -2.71
CA THR A 78 9.22 -8.92 -3.00
C THR A 78 7.99 -9.33 -2.20
N PHE A 79 7.41 -10.48 -2.52
CA PHE A 79 6.34 -11.06 -1.70
C PHE A 79 6.83 -11.42 -0.29
N GLU A 80 8.04 -11.97 -0.17
CA GLU A 80 8.65 -12.36 1.10
C GLU A 80 8.88 -11.15 2.03
N ASP A 81 9.28 -10.01 1.46
CA ASP A 81 9.44 -8.76 2.22
C ASP A 81 8.12 -8.36 2.90
N ILE A 82 7.00 -8.43 2.19
CA ILE A 82 5.67 -8.06 2.71
C ILE A 82 5.28 -8.94 3.90
N VAL A 83 5.55 -10.24 3.80
CA VAL A 83 5.28 -11.20 4.89
C VAL A 83 6.18 -10.93 6.09
N THR A 84 7.47 -10.72 5.84
CA THR A 84 8.50 -10.49 6.86
C THR A 84 8.24 -9.20 7.62
N GLU A 85 7.86 -8.14 6.90
CA GLU A 85 7.52 -6.84 7.45
C GLU A 85 6.12 -6.79 8.08
N THR A 86 5.36 -7.89 8.00
CA THR A 86 4.01 -8.04 8.57
C THR A 86 3.02 -6.98 8.10
N TRP A 87 3.15 -6.52 6.85
CA TRP A 87 2.25 -5.53 6.25
C TRP A 87 0.84 -6.07 5.95
N ASN A 88 0.62 -7.36 6.19
CA ASN A 88 -0.70 -7.98 6.27
C ASN A 88 -1.44 -7.70 7.59
N ARG A 89 -0.88 -6.89 8.50
CA ARG A 89 -1.54 -6.45 9.74
C ARG A 89 -1.95 -4.99 9.66
N THR A 90 -3.07 -4.65 10.27
CA THR A 90 -3.51 -3.26 10.39
C THR A 90 -2.51 -2.44 11.21
N PRO A 91 -1.90 -1.38 10.65
CA PRO A 91 -1.05 -0.47 11.39
C PRO A 91 -1.78 0.15 12.58
N THR A 92 -1.08 0.28 13.71
CA THR A 92 -1.64 0.78 14.98
C THR A 92 -2.31 2.16 14.84
N PHE A 93 -1.70 3.10 14.10
CA PHE A 93 -2.29 4.43 13.90
C PHE A 93 -3.62 4.37 13.12
N ILE A 94 -3.80 3.42 12.21
CA ILE A 94 -5.07 3.19 11.50
C ILE A 94 -6.09 2.60 12.48
N ALA A 95 -5.70 1.61 13.28
CA ALA A 95 -6.58 0.98 14.26
C ALA A 95 -7.09 1.97 15.33
N HIS A 96 -6.28 2.97 15.70
CA HIS A 96 -6.68 4.03 16.63
C HIS A 96 -7.33 5.25 15.97
N GLY A 97 -7.59 5.22 14.66
CA GLY A 97 -8.24 6.33 13.95
C GLY A 97 -7.37 7.59 13.84
N GLN A 98 -6.05 7.46 13.99
CA GLN A 98 -5.07 8.55 13.90
C GLN A 98 -4.59 8.78 12.46
N THR A 99 -5.53 8.76 11.53
CA THR A 99 -5.26 8.76 10.09
C THR A 99 -6.28 9.62 9.36
N THR A 100 -5.85 10.26 8.29
CA THR A 100 -6.75 10.80 7.26
C THR A 100 -6.84 9.79 6.13
N THR A 101 -8.03 9.62 5.53
CA THR A 101 -8.21 8.72 4.38
C THR A 101 -8.33 9.50 3.08
N GLU A 102 -7.70 9.00 2.02
CA GLU A 102 -7.80 9.52 0.66
C GLU A 102 -8.37 8.43 -0.25
N ALA A 103 -9.42 8.77 -0.99
CA ALA A 103 -10.01 7.89 -1.99
C ALA A 103 -9.14 7.88 -3.25
N LEU A 104 -9.07 6.73 -3.92
CA LEU A 104 -8.43 6.60 -5.23
C LEU A 104 -9.35 7.15 -6.33
N ALA A 105 -8.78 7.43 -7.50
CA ALA A 105 -9.49 7.99 -8.65
C ALA A 105 -10.49 7.01 -9.28
#